data_AF-A0A9E0E145-F1
#
_entry.id   AF-A0A9E0E145-F1
#
_cell.length_a   1.000
_cell.length_b   1.000
_cell.length_c   1.000
_cell.angle_alpha   90.00
_cell.angle_beta   90.00
_cell.angle_gamma   90.00
#
_symmetry.space_group_name_H-M   'P 1'
#
loop_
_entity.id
_entity.type
_entity.pdbx_description
1 polymer ?
#
loop_
_entity_poly.entity_id
_entity_poly.type
_entity_poly.pdbx_seq_one_letter_code
_entity_poly.pdbx_strand_id
1 'polypeptide(L)'
;MTLPPHHEAEFQLPAPLSARKIVVAMSGGVDSSVVAALAARTGAEVIGITLQLYDYGAAVKRAGSCCAGQDIRDARAVAERIGIAHYVFDYESRFRDSVIADFADEYMAGRTPIPCVKCNMGVKFTDLFALARDLGADCLATGHYVRRVAGTDGLAQLHRAADPARDQSYFLFATTAEQLDYLRFPLGALPKNRVREIAAEIGLPVALKPDSQDICFVPDGDYASVVRALHPEAELRGEIVNMEGRVLGQHKGLIHYTVGQRKGLELGGLAEPLYVVKLDPEKHRVIVGPKRALAVSKARLMDINWLGGGHVGQLHAKVRSLAKPVAARLENDRLCFETPEYGVAPGQAAVLYDGDRVLGGGWIAETVRAVEPVTPSYSHNPA
;
A
#
# COMPACT_ATOMS: atom_id res chain seq x y z
N MET A 1 8.42 -34.26 24.72
CA MET A 1 9.46 -33.44 24.08
C MET A 1 8.93 -32.01 24.06
N THR A 2 9.31 -31.24 25.07
CA THR A 2 8.85 -29.86 25.32
C THR A 2 9.49 -28.92 24.30
N LEU A 3 8.67 -28.19 23.55
CA LEU A 3 9.10 -27.14 22.62
C LEU A 3 9.92 -26.06 23.38
N PRO A 4 10.99 -25.50 22.77
CA PRO A 4 11.76 -24.45 23.41
C PRO A 4 10.88 -23.19 23.63
N PRO A 5 10.98 -22.53 24.80
CA PRO A 5 10.28 -21.28 25.04
C PRO A 5 11.04 -20.15 24.34
N HIS A 6 10.31 -19.13 23.88
CA HIS A 6 10.81 -17.88 23.26
C HIS A 6 11.24 -17.99 21.79
N HIS A 7 10.27 -17.88 20.88
CA HIS A 7 10.39 -17.36 19.49
C HIS A 7 9.14 -17.67 18.63
N GLU A 8 8.10 -18.28 19.20
CA GLU A 8 6.78 -18.31 18.56
C GLU A 8 6.07 -16.96 18.75
N ALA A 9 5.31 -16.54 17.74
CA ALA A 9 4.90 -15.16 17.57
C ALA A 9 4.21 -14.54 18.81
N GLU A 10 4.78 -13.46 19.33
CA GLU A 10 4.27 -12.80 20.51
C GLU A 10 3.14 -11.83 20.15
N PHE A 11 1.97 -12.07 20.74
CA PHE A 11 0.85 -11.13 20.68
C PHE A 11 1.05 -9.93 21.62
N GLN A 12 2.20 -9.78 22.28
CA GLN A 12 2.54 -8.62 23.13
C GLN A 12 1.37 -8.21 24.06
N LEU A 13 0.74 -9.20 24.67
CA LEU A 13 -0.35 -9.04 25.63
C LEU A 13 0.13 -9.54 26.99
N PRO A 14 -0.34 -8.96 28.10
CA PRO A 14 0.04 -9.43 29.42
C PRO A 14 -0.48 -10.86 29.66
N ALA A 15 0.35 -11.70 30.27
CA ALA A 15 -0.02 -13.07 30.61
C ALA A 15 -1.13 -13.11 31.70
N PRO A 16 -1.89 -14.21 31.80
CA PRO A 16 -1.90 -15.35 30.87
C PRO A 16 -2.67 -15.03 29.58
N LEU A 17 -2.17 -15.53 28.43
CA LEU A 17 -2.85 -15.33 27.13
C LEU A 17 -4.21 -16.03 27.06
N SER A 18 -4.41 -17.11 27.82
CA SER A 18 -5.70 -17.80 27.91
C SER A 18 -6.83 -16.98 28.53
N ALA A 19 -6.51 -15.88 29.21
CA ALA A 19 -7.50 -14.93 29.73
C ALA A 19 -7.75 -13.74 28.78
N ARG A 20 -7.20 -13.80 27.56
CA ARG A 20 -7.31 -12.72 26.56
C ARG A 20 -8.30 -13.07 25.48
N LYS A 21 -8.81 -12.03 24.82
CA LYS A 21 -9.59 -12.12 23.60
C LYS A 21 -8.84 -11.45 22.45
N ILE A 22 -8.63 -12.20 21.36
CA ILE A 22 -7.88 -11.75 20.18
C ILE A 22 -8.80 -11.80 18.97
N VAL A 23 -9.01 -10.64 18.35
CA VAL A 23 -9.65 -10.59 17.03
C VAL A 23 -8.57 -10.68 15.95
N VAL A 24 -8.79 -11.52 14.94
CA VAL A 24 -7.86 -11.72 13.84
C VAL A 24 -8.50 -11.32 12.52
N ALA A 25 -7.88 -10.39 11.80
CA ALA A 25 -8.29 -10.02 10.45
C ALA A 25 -7.91 -11.14 9.46
N MET A 26 -8.90 -11.87 8.97
CA MET A 26 -8.74 -13.04 8.08
C MET A 26 -9.12 -12.70 6.65
N SER A 27 -8.11 -12.66 5.76
CA SER A 27 -8.28 -12.35 4.34
C SER A 27 -8.46 -13.59 3.45
N GLY A 28 -8.50 -14.80 4.02
CA GLY A 28 -8.48 -16.05 3.25
C GLY A 28 -7.11 -16.42 2.66
N GLY A 29 -6.06 -15.65 2.97
CA GLY A 29 -4.69 -15.93 2.59
C GLY A 29 -3.93 -16.73 3.65
N VAL A 30 -2.75 -17.25 3.30
CA VAL A 30 -1.88 -18.02 4.21
C VAL A 30 -1.54 -17.22 5.46
N ASP A 31 -1.20 -15.94 5.30
CA ASP A 31 -0.59 -15.14 6.37
C ASP A 31 -1.56 -14.89 7.53
N SER A 32 -2.75 -14.38 7.21
CA SER A 32 -3.78 -14.17 8.23
C SER A 32 -4.28 -15.48 8.85
N SER A 33 -4.27 -16.57 8.07
CA SER A 33 -4.62 -17.91 8.56
C SER A 33 -3.61 -18.46 9.57
N VAL A 34 -2.31 -18.24 9.32
CA VAL A 34 -1.25 -18.60 10.28
C VAL A 34 -1.36 -17.76 11.54
N VAL A 35 -1.64 -16.46 11.44
CA VAL A 35 -1.89 -15.61 12.62
C VAL A 35 -3.05 -16.14 13.46
N ALA A 36 -4.17 -16.51 12.83
CA ALA A 36 -5.33 -17.07 13.51
C ALA A 36 -4.99 -18.38 14.24
N ALA A 37 -4.24 -19.27 13.57
CA ALA A 37 -3.83 -20.53 14.15
C ALA A 37 -2.83 -20.35 15.31
N LEU A 38 -1.89 -19.40 15.19
CA LEU A 38 -0.97 -19.05 16.26
C LEU A 38 -1.72 -18.47 17.47
N ALA A 39 -2.72 -17.60 17.25
CA ALA A 39 -3.57 -17.07 18.32
C ALA A 39 -4.31 -18.20 19.04
N ALA A 40 -4.92 -19.13 18.30
CA ALA A 40 -5.68 -20.25 18.87
C ALA A 40 -4.80 -21.16 19.75
N ARG A 41 -3.54 -21.41 19.34
CA ARG A 41 -2.57 -22.19 20.12
C ARG A 41 -2.23 -21.60 21.49
N THR A 42 -2.46 -20.29 21.70
CA THR A 42 -2.21 -19.63 23.00
C THR A 42 -3.29 -19.93 24.05
N GLY A 43 -4.43 -20.50 23.63
CA GLY A 43 -5.60 -20.73 24.48
C GLY A 43 -6.46 -19.48 24.71
N ALA A 44 -6.16 -18.35 24.05
CA ALA A 44 -7.01 -17.16 24.08
C ALA A 44 -8.38 -17.42 23.42
N GLU A 45 -9.37 -16.60 23.75
CA GLU A 45 -10.61 -16.54 22.97
C GLU A 45 -10.30 -15.85 21.63
N VAL A 46 -10.39 -16.60 20.52
CA VAL A 46 -10.05 -16.07 19.19
C VAL A 46 -11.28 -15.92 18.33
N ILE A 47 -11.43 -14.74 17.72
CA ILE A 47 -12.50 -14.43 16.76
C ILE A 47 -11.87 -14.02 15.44
N GLY A 48 -12.10 -14.82 14.40
CA GLY A 48 -11.75 -14.47 13.03
C GLY A 48 -12.77 -13.52 12.41
N ILE A 49 -12.32 -12.46 11.75
CA ILE A 49 -13.19 -11.53 11.03
C ILE A 49 -12.71 -11.38 9.59
N THR A 50 -13.63 -11.57 8.64
CA THR A 50 -13.41 -11.27 7.23
C THR A 50 -14.29 -10.11 6.79
N LEU A 51 -13.71 -9.13 6.11
CA LEU A 51 -14.46 -8.08 5.45
C LEU A 51 -14.74 -8.48 4.00
N GLN A 52 -16.00 -8.47 3.59
CA GLN A 52 -16.39 -8.55 2.20
C GLN A 52 -16.30 -7.15 1.60
N LEU A 53 -15.31 -6.93 0.72
CA LEU A 53 -14.96 -5.61 0.21
C LEU A 53 -15.50 -5.32 -1.20
N TYR A 54 -15.71 -6.34 -2.03
CA TYR A 54 -16.20 -6.18 -3.41
C TYR A 54 -16.71 -7.52 -3.96
N ASP A 55 -17.76 -7.49 -4.78
CA ASP A 55 -18.21 -8.63 -5.56
C ASP A 55 -17.84 -8.49 -7.05
N TYR A 56 -16.93 -9.34 -7.54
CA TYR A 56 -16.60 -9.43 -8.96
C TYR A 56 -17.75 -10.00 -9.81
N GLY A 57 -18.75 -10.63 -9.16
CA GLY A 57 -19.86 -11.34 -9.79
C GLY A 57 -20.85 -10.45 -10.55
N ALA A 58 -20.96 -9.16 -10.22
CA ALA A 58 -21.86 -8.25 -10.91
C ALA A 58 -21.31 -7.77 -12.28
N ALA A 59 -19.99 -7.62 -12.39
CA ALA A 59 -19.34 -7.10 -13.60
C ALA A 59 -19.08 -8.17 -14.67
N VAL A 60 -18.91 -9.43 -14.26
CA VAL A 60 -18.69 -10.55 -15.18
C VAL A 60 -19.78 -11.59 -14.97
N LYS A 61 -20.73 -11.68 -15.91
CA LYS A 61 -21.76 -12.74 -16.01
C LYS A 61 -21.14 -14.13 -16.26
N ARG A 62 -20.20 -14.58 -15.42
CA ARG A 62 -19.68 -15.95 -15.40
C ARG A 62 -20.06 -16.60 -14.08
N ALA A 63 -20.92 -17.62 -14.18
CA ALA A 63 -21.18 -18.51 -13.05
C ALA A 63 -19.85 -19.16 -12.60
N GLY A 64 -19.43 -18.88 -11.36
CA GLY A 64 -18.31 -19.57 -10.71
C GLY A 64 -16.99 -18.79 -10.52
N SER A 65 -16.86 -17.53 -10.95
CA SER A 65 -15.60 -16.76 -10.81
C SER A 65 -15.63 -15.67 -9.72
N CYS A 66 -16.20 -15.94 -8.55
CA CYS A 66 -16.14 -15.01 -7.42
C CYS A 66 -14.88 -15.31 -6.59
N CYS A 67 -13.75 -14.68 -6.93
CA CYS A 67 -12.51 -14.76 -6.14
C CYS A 67 -12.72 -14.22 -4.71
N ALA A 68 -13.50 -13.15 -4.55
CA ALA A 68 -13.86 -12.61 -3.23
C ALA A 68 -14.65 -13.62 -2.38
N GLY A 69 -15.57 -14.37 -2.99
CA GLY A 69 -16.28 -15.47 -2.34
C GLY A 69 -15.37 -16.66 -2.01
N GLN A 70 -14.31 -16.90 -2.80
CA GLN A 70 -13.34 -17.96 -2.50
C GLN A 70 -12.50 -17.60 -1.26
N ASP A 71 -12.03 -16.37 -1.14
CA ASP A 71 -11.28 -15.92 0.03
C ASP A 71 -12.09 -16.02 1.33
N ILE A 72 -13.38 -15.68 1.27
CA ILE A 72 -14.30 -15.86 2.41
C ILE A 72 -14.47 -17.34 2.77
N ARG A 73 -14.66 -18.22 1.76
CA ARG A 73 -14.74 -19.68 1.98
C ARG A 73 -13.47 -20.24 2.57
N ASP A 74 -12.32 -19.78 2.10
CA ASP A 74 -11.01 -20.21 2.59
C ASP A 74 -10.78 -19.79 4.04
N ALA A 75 -11.13 -18.54 4.39
CA ALA A 75 -11.06 -18.04 5.77
C ALA A 75 -11.96 -18.87 6.70
N ARG A 76 -13.18 -19.18 6.26
CA ARG A 76 -14.11 -20.02 7.01
C ARG A 76 -13.58 -21.45 7.21
N ALA A 77 -13.06 -22.07 6.16
CA ALA A 77 -12.50 -23.42 6.23
C ALA A 77 -11.29 -23.48 7.18
N VAL A 78 -10.46 -22.44 7.20
CA VAL A 78 -9.37 -22.29 8.17
C VAL A 78 -9.92 -22.17 9.58
N ALA A 79 -10.90 -21.30 9.82
CA ALA A 79 -11.49 -21.09 11.13
C ALA A 79 -12.11 -22.37 11.71
N GLU A 80 -12.86 -23.12 10.89
CA GLU A 80 -13.42 -24.43 11.25
C GLU A 80 -12.31 -25.45 11.60
N ARG A 81 -11.23 -25.48 10.80
CA ARG A 81 -10.09 -26.37 11.02
C ARG A 81 -9.36 -26.14 12.35
N ILE A 82 -9.25 -24.87 12.78
CA ILE A 82 -8.54 -24.48 14.01
C ILE A 82 -9.47 -24.26 15.21
N GLY A 83 -10.79 -24.41 15.01
CA GLY A 83 -11.78 -24.36 16.09
C GLY A 83 -12.06 -22.97 16.65
N ILE A 84 -12.09 -21.93 15.82
CA ILE A 84 -12.40 -20.55 16.24
C ILE A 84 -13.73 -20.05 15.65
N ALA A 85 -14.34 -19.07 16.29
CA ALA A 85 -15.48 -18.36 15.73
C ALA A 85 -15.04 -17.52 14.52
N HIS A 86 -15.87 -17.43 13.49
CA HIS A 86 -15.60 -16.64 12.30
C HIS A 86 -16.84 -15.87 11.84
N TYR A 87 -16.67 -14.57 11.61
CA TYR A 87 -17.72 -13.67 11.16
C TYR A 87 -17.32 -12.96 9.87
N VAL A 88 -18.30 -12.73 9.00
CA VAL A 88 -18.15 -11.99 7.76
C VAL A 88 -18.98 -10.72 7.86
N PHE A 89 -18.37 -9.59 7.55
CA PHE A 89 -19.06 -8.30 7.53
C PHE A 89 -19.01 -7.71 6.13
N ASP A 90 -20.17 -7.25 5.65
CA ASP A 90 -20.30 -6.56 4.38
C ASP A 90 -19.83 -5.11 4.52
N TYR A 91 -18.78 -4.76 3.79
CA TYR A 91 -18.20 -3.43 3.69
C TYR A 91 -18.08 -2.96 2.24
N GLU A 92 -18.79 -3.62 1.31
CA GLU A 92 -18.63 -3.42 -0.13
C GLU A 92 -18.93 -1.98 -0.55
N SER A 93 -20.06 -1.43 -0.09
CA SER A 93 -20.42 -0.06 -0.44
C SER A 93 -19.38 0.94 0.06
N ARG A 94 -18.91 0.79 1.31
CA ARG A 94 -17.91 1.69 1.88
C ARG A 94 -16.56 1.56 1.18
N PHE A 95 -16.15 0.35 0.82
CA PHE A 95 -14.92 0.13 0.08
C PHE A 95 -14.97 0.73 -1.31
N ARG A 96 -16.08 0.53 -2.04
CA ARG A 96 -16.32 1.16 -3.33
C ARG A 96 -16.24 2.68 -3.23
N ASP A 97 -16.94 3.28 -2.28
CA ASP A 97 -17.09 4.73 -2.21
C ASP A 97 -15.83 5.43 -1.66
N SER A 98 -15.04 4.78 -0.79
CA SER A 98 -13.86 5.41 -0.15
C SER A 98 -12.51 4.97 -0.72
N VAL A 99 -12.44 3.86 -1.45
CA VAL A 99 -11.18 3.32 -1.99
C VAL A 99 -11.23 3.24 -3.50
N ILE A 100 -12.28 2.64 -4.09
CA ILE A 100 -12.35 2.48 -5.55
C ILE A 100 -12.65 3.81 -6.25
N ALA A 101 -13.58 4.60 -5.72
CA ALA A 101 -13.90 5.93 -6.26
C ALA A 101 -12.69 6.88 -6.18
N ASP A 102 -12.07 7.02 -4.99
CA ASP A 102 -10.84 7.81 -4.79
C ASP A 102 -9.72 7.36 -5.73
N PHE A 103 -9.53 6.04 -5.89
CA PHE A 103 -8.58 5.50 -6.85
C PHE A 103 -8.84 5.97 -8.29
N ALA A 104 -10.10 5.96 -8.73
CA ALA A 104 -10.46 6.39 -10.07
C ALA A 104 -10.32 7.91 -10.25
N ASP A 105 -10.77 8.69 -9.28
CA ASP A 105 -10.65 10.16 -9.25
C ASP A 105 -9.18 10.61 -9.31
N GLU A 106 -8.28 9.93 -8.58
CA GLU A 106 -6.84 10.21 -8.59
C GLU A 106 -6.22 9.99 -9.98
N TYR A 107 -6.62 8.93 -10.69
CA TYR A 107 -6.19 8.72 -12.07
C TYR A 107 -6.70 9.81 -13.00
N MET A 108 -7.95 10.26 -12.83
CA MET A 108 -8.51 11.37 -13.60
C MET A 108 -7.78 12.69 -13.35
N ALA A 109 -7.26 12.88 -12.13
CA ALA A 109 -6.39 14.00 -11.78
C ALA A 109 -4.93 13.84 -12.27
N GLY A 110 -4.61 12.79 -13.04
CA GLY A 110 -3.26 12.54 -13.55
C GLY A 110 -2.25 12.14 -12.46
N ARG A 111 -2.75 11.68 -11.30
CA ARG A 111 -1.96 11.19 -10.17
C ARG A 111 -1.82 9.67 -10.23
N THR A 112 -0.95 9.12 -9.39
CA THR A 112 -0.70 7.67 -9.32
C THR A 112 -1.07 7.17 -7.92
N PRO A 113 -2.31 6.72 -7.71
CA PRO A 113 -2.81 6.39 -6.38
C PRO A 113 -2.20 5.10 -5.81
N ILE A 114 -2.26 4.96 -4.47
CA ILE A 114 -1.91 3.74 -3.74
C ILE A 114 -3.11 3.29 -2.90
N PRO A 115 -4.07 2.55 -3.49
CA PRO A 115 -5.35 2.24 -2.83
C PRO A 115 -5.16 1.39 -1.56
N CYS A 116 -4.08 0.60 -1.47
CA CYS A 116 -3.79 -0.21 -0.29
C CYS A 116 -3.59 0.63 0.98
N VAL A 117 -2.98 1.81 0.88
CA VAL A 117 -2.80 2.69 2.04
C VAL A 117 -4.15 3.27 2.48
N LYS A 118 -4.96 3.77 1.54
CA LYS A 118 -6.32 4.26 1.81
C LYS A 118 -7.20 3.18 2.44
N CYS A 119 -7.14 1.95 1.92
CA CYS A 119 -7.82 0.79 2.49
C CYS A 119 -7.37 0.52 3.94
N ASN A 120 -6.05 0.53 4.21
CA ASN A 120 -5.53 0.37 5.56
C ASN A 120 -5.99 1.49 6.50
N MET A 121 -5.94 2.75 6.05
CA MET A 121 -6.38 3.91 6.85
C MET A 121 -7.88 3.90 7.16
N GLY A 122 -8.70 3.52 6.18
CA GLY A 122 -10.16 3.51 6.30
C GLY A 122 -10.68 2.13 6.65
N VAL A 123 -11.21 1.45 5.64
CA VAL A 123 -12.05 0.25 5.80
C VAL A 123 -11.38 -0.88 6.58
N LYS A 124 -10.07 -1.09 6.40
CA LYS A 124 -9.40 -2.24 7.02
C LYS A 124 -9.02 -1.98 8.47
N PHE A 125 -8.34 -0.89 8.82
CA PHE A 125 -7.95 -0.68 10.21
C PHE A 125 -8.97 0.09 11.01
N THR A 126 -9.57 1.17 10.51
CA THR A 126 -10.51 1.94 11.34
C THR A 126 -11.72 1.10 11.71
N ASP A 127 -12.28 0.34 10.76
CA ASP A 127 -13.51 -0.41 11.02
C ASP A 127 -13.27 -1.72 11.76
N LEU A 128 -12.22 -2.49 11.40
CA LEU A 128 -11.87 -3.68 12.18
C LEU A 128 -11.39 -3.32 13.58
N PHE A 129 -10.71 -2.19 13.76
CA PHE A 129 -10.31 -1.71 15.08
C PHE A 129 -11.53 -1.41 15.94
N ALA A 130 -12.49 -0.64 15.42
CA ALA A 130 -13.73 -0.33 16.14
C ALA A 130 -14.50 -1.63 16.48
N LEU A 131 -14.69 -2.51 15.50
CA LEU A 131 -15.37 -3.77 15.69
C LEU A 131 -14.68 -4.69 16.70
N ALA A 132 -13.34 -4.77 16.67
CA ALA A 132 -12.59 -5.55 17.65
C ALA A 132 -12.78 -5.03 19.07
N ARG A 133 -12.84 -3.70 19.25
CA ARG A 133 -13.12 -3.08 20.55
C ARG A 133 -14.55 -3.31 21.01
N ASP A 134 -15.53 -3.22 20.12
CA ASP A 134 -16.94 -3.50 20.43
C ASP A 134 -17.16 -4.96 20.86
N LEU A 135 -16.39 -5.89 20.30
CA LEU A 135 -16.35 -7.30 20.72
C LEU A 135 -15.59 -7.52 22.05
N GLY A 136 -15.00 -6.47 22.62
CA GLY A 136 -14.25 -6.51 23.86
C GLY A 136 -12.91 -7.22 23.74
N ALA A 137 -12.27 -7.20 22.56
CA ALA A 137 -10.96 -7.83 22.36
C ALA A 137 -9.83 -7.01 23.01
N ASP A 138 -8.81 -7.70 23.51
CA ASP A 138 -7.59 -7.08 24.03
C ASP A 138 -6.69 -6.55 22.91
N CYS A 139 -6.78 -7.12 21.70
CA CYS A 139 -6.06 -6.64 20.53
C CYS A 139 -6.69 -7.08 19.19
N LEU A 140 -6.27 -6.40 18.12
CA LEU A 140 -6.51 -6.79 16.73
C LEU A 140 -5.22 -7.30 16.09
N ALA A 141 -5.16 -8.58 15.74
CA ALA A 141 -4.01 -9.18 15.06
C ALA A 141 -4.22 -9.26 13.55
N THR A 142 -3.15 -9.01 12.79
CA THR A 142 -3.18 -9.05 11.32
C THR A 142 -1.98 -9.79 10.75
N GLY A 143 -2.12 -10.31 9.53
CA GLY A 143 -1.04 -10.96 8.79
C GLY A 143 -0.03 -10.02 8.15
N HIS A 144 0.07 -8.75 8.57
CA HIS A 144 1.03 -7.83 7.98
C HIS A 144 2.47 -8.11 8.45
N TYR A 145 3.41 -8.00 7.53
CA TYR A 145 4.84 -8.08 7.78
C TYR A 145 5.36 -6.69 8.16
N VAL A 146 5.17 -6.36 9.43
CA VAL A 146 5.77 -5.20 10.13
C VAL A 146 6.01 -5.62 11.58
N ARG A 147 6.90 -4.94 12.29
CA ARG A 147 7.11 -5.18 13.73
C ARG A 147 6.52 -4.04 14.53
N ARG A 148 5.77 -4.38 15.58
CA ARG A 148 5.44 -3.45 16.66
C ARG A 148 6.48 -3.65 17.76
N VAL A 149 7.12 -2.57 18.20
CA VAL A 149 8.12 -2.59 19.28
C VAL A 149 7.66 -1.63 20.37
N ALA A 150 7.79 -2.02 21.64
CA ALA A 150 7.56 -1.10 22.74
C ALA A 150 8.74 -0.10 22.81
N GLY A 151 8.43 1.19 22.65
CA GLY A 151 9.40 2.26 22.82
C GLY A 151 9.87 2.38 24.27
N THR A 152 11.02 3.01 24.46
CA THR A 152 11.57 3.31 25.79
C THR A 152 10.71 4.32 26.57
N ASP A 153 9.89 5.08 25.87
CA ASP A 153 8.87 6.02 26.38
C ASP A 153 7.53 5.33 26.71
N GLY A 154 7.43 4.01 26.50
CA GLY A 154 6.21 3.23 26.69
C GLY A 154 5.23 3.30 25.51
N LEU A 155 5.53 4.07 24.46
CA LEU A 155 4.69 4.18 23.27
C LEU A 155 5.04 3.10 22.24
N ALA A 156 4.05 2.60 21.53
CA ALA A 156 4.27 1.62 20.46
C ALA A 156 4.97 2.28 19.26
N GLN A 157 6.00 1.61 18.74
CA GLN A 157 6.75 2.00 17.55
C GLN A 157 6.51 1.01 16.41
N LEU A 158 6.36 1.51 15.20
CA LEU A 158 6.23 0.70 13.98
C LEU A 158 7.62 0.55 13.37
N HIS A 159 8.04 -0.68 13.12
CA HIS A 159 9.31 -1.00 12.49
C HIS A 159 9.11 -1.88 11.26
N ARG A 160 10.09 -1.83 10.38
CA ARG A 160 10.18 -2.71 9.22
C ARG A 160 10.20 -4.18 9.63
N ALA A 161 9.64 -5.03 8.78
CA ALA A 161 9.73 -6.49 8.97
C ALA A 161 11.19 -6.95 9.06
N ALA A 162 11.40 -8.08 9.73
CA ALA A 162 12.68 -8.78 9.73
C ALA A 162 13.06 -9.27 8.32
N ASP A 163 12.08 -9.64 7.49
CA ASP A 163 12.27 -9.99 6.07
C ASP A 163 12.06 -8.75 5.18
N PRO A 164 13.13 -8.15 4.61
CA PRO A 164 13.01 -6.96 3.77
C PRO A 164 12.23 -7.18 2.48
N ALA A 165 12.15 -8.43 1.98
CA ALA A 165 11.43 -8.77 0.75
C ALA A 165 9.91 -8.90 0.96
N ARG A 166 9.47 -8.85 2.22
CA ARG A 166 8.05 -8.87 2.61
C ARG A 166 7.64 -7.65 3.42
N ASP A 167 8.57 -6.76 3.76
CA ASP A 167 8.30 -5.55 4.53
C ASP A 167 7.13 -4.73 3.96
N GLN A 168 6.06 -4.65 4.76
CA GLN A 168 4.84 -3.91 4.44
C GLN A 168 4.75 -2.58 5.17
N SER A 169 5.82 -2.15 5.85
CA SER A 169 5.85 -0.89 6.63
C SER A 169 5.40 0.33 5.83
N TYR A 170 5.74 0.36 4.53
CA TYR A 170 5.34 1.40 3.60
C TYR A 170 3.81 1.55 3.49
N PHE A 171 3.03 0.48 3.64
CA PHE A 171 1.58 0.54 3.52
C PHE A 171 0.86 0.88 4.84
N LEU A 172 1.61 0.97 5.94
CA LEU A 172 1.09 1.17 7.29
C LEU A 172 1.57 2.48 7.93
N PHE A 173 2.24 3.38 7.17
CA PHE A 173 2.78 4.63 7.71
C PHE A 173 1.71 5.55 8.31
N ALA A 174 0.47 5.43 7.84
CA ALA A 174 -0.66 6.26 8.25
C ALA A 174 -1.46 5.66 9.43
N THR A 175 -0.96 4.58 10.04
CA THR A 175 -1.52 4.04 11.28
C THR A 175 -1.46 5.11 12.38
N THR A 176 -2.51 5.26 13.18
CA THR A 176 -2.50 6.18 14.33
C THR A 176 -1.76 5.56 15.52
N ALA A 177 -1.32 6.38 16.47
CA ALA A 177 -0.68 5.86 17.70
C ALA A 177 -1.60 4.91 18.48
N GLU A 178 -2.90 5.22 18.56
CA GLU A 178 -3.90 4.38 19.22
C GLU A 178 -4.10 3.05 18.49
N GLN A 179 -4.21 3.08 17.16
CA GLN A 179 -4.29 1.86 16.35
C GLN A 179 -3.03 1.02 16.52
N LEU A 180 -1.86 1.63 16.45
CA LEU A 180 -0.58 0.93 16.59
C LEU A 180 -0.43 0.30 17.97
N ASP A 181 -0.94 0.93 19.02
CA ASP A 181 -0.91 0.37 20.36
C ASP A 181 -1.79 -0.88 20.51
N TYR A 182 -2.92 -0.93 19.81
CA TYR A 182 -3.88 -2.02 19.86
C TYR A 182 -3.59 -3.16 18.85
N LEU A 183 -2.93 -2.85 17.74
CA LEU A 183 -2.64 -3.80 16.67
C LEU A 183 -1.52 -4.78 17.07
N ARG A 184 -1.59 -6.01 16.54
CA ARG A 184 -0.52 -7.01 16.65
C ARG A 184 -0.13 -7.55 15.28
N PHE A 185 1.17 -7.78 15.10
CA PHE A 185 1.77 -8.22 13.84
C PHE A 185 2.65 -9.45 14.06
N PRO A 186 2.07 -10.63 14.32
CA PRO A 186 2.82 -11.79 14.77
C PRO A 186 3.82 -12.31 13.71
N LEU A 187 3.61 -11.97 12.44
CA LEU A 187 4.50 -12.37 11.34
C LEU A 187 5.69 -11.44 11.13
N GLY A 188 5.74 -10.28 11.78
CA GLY A 188 6.77 -9.26 11.54
C GLY A 188 8.20 -9.70 11.76
N ALA A 189 8.41 -10.69 12.65
CA ALA A 189 9.71 -11.26 12.96
C ALA A 189 10.00 -12.58 12.21
N LEU A 190 9.03 -13.11 11.47
CA LEU A 190 9.15 -14.40 10.81
C LEU A 190 9.49 -14.23 9.33
N PRO A 191 10.45 -14.99 8.79
CA PRO A 191 10.66 -15.05 7.36
C PRO A 191 9.48 -15.79 6.69
N LYS A 192 9.17 -15.44 5.44
CA LYS A 192 7.98 -15.96 4.74
C LYS A 192 7.95 -17.48 4.61
N ASN A 193 9.10 -18.11 4.38
CA ASN A 193 9.21 -19.56 4.32
C ASN A 193 8.74 -20.21 5.63
N ARG A 194 9.13 -19.66 6.79
CA ARG A 194 8.69 -20.18 8.09
C ARG A 194 7.17 -20.06 8.26
N VAL A 195 6.55 -18.99 7.77
CA VAL A 195 5.08 -18.85 7.79
C VAL A 195 4.42 -19.96 6.97
N ARG A 196 4.95 -20.31 5.80
CA ARG A 196 4.44 -21.41 4.97
C ARG A 196 4.66 -22.78 5.61
N GLU A 197 5.80 -23.00 6.26
CA GLU A 197 6.08 -24.22 7.03
C GLU A 197 5.06 -24.39 8.18
N ILE A 198 4.80 -23.32 8.95
CA ILE A 198 3.79 -23.35 10.02
C ILE A 198 2.40 -23.70 9.46
N ALA A 199 2.03 -23.11 8.32
CA ALA A 199 0.76 -23.41 7.67
C ALA A 199 0.64 -24.90 7.28
N ALA A 200 1.73 -25.50 6.78
CA ALA A 200 1.80 -26.91 6.44
C ALA A 200 1.78 -27.82 7.68
N GLU A 201 2.54 -27.47 8.73
CA GLU A 201 2.59 -28.20 10.02
C GLU A 201 1.21 -28.31 10.68
N ILE A 202 0.42 -27.22 10.62
CA ILE A 202 -0.95 -27.16 11.16
C ILE A 202 -1.95 -27.88 10.22
N GLY A 203 -1.58 -28.08 8.95
CA GLY A 203 -2.45 -28.65 7.92
C GLY A 203 -3.57 -27.68 7.54
N LEU A 204 -3.22 -26.41 7.32
CA LEU A 204 -4.16 -25.39 6.85
C LEU A 204 -4.48 -25.63 5.36
N PRO A 205 -5.76 -25.56 4.93
CA PRO A 205 -6.15 -25.80 3.54
C PRO A 205 -5.53 -24.81 2.55
N VAL A 206 -5.16 -23.62 3.04
CA VAL A 206 -4.56 -22.56 2.24
C VAL A 206 -3.03 -22.62 2.15
N ALA A 207 -2.35 -23.59 2.78
CA ALA A 207 -0.88 -23.57 2.93
C ALA A 207 -0.08 -23.38 1.63
N LEU A 208 -0.59 -23.92 0.51
CA LEU A 208 0.02 -23.81 -0.82
C LEU A 208 -0.53 -22.66 -1.67
N LYS A 209 -1.50 -21.89 -1.15
CA LYS A 209 -2.10 -20.77 -1.85
C LYS A 209 -1.02 -19.72 -2.18
N PRO A 210 -0.99 -19.20 -3.42
CA PRO A 210 -0.12 -18.07 -3.78
C PRO A 210 -0.46 -16.84 -2.93
N ASP A 211 0.54 -15.98 -2.71
CA ASP A 211 0.31 -14.69 -2.07
C ASP A 211 -0.49 -13.79 -3.02
N SER A 212 -1.45 -13.02 -2.51
CA SER A 212 -2.11 -11.98 -3.30
C SER A 212 -1.05 -10.98 -3.78
N GLN A 213 -0.89 -10.89 -5.09
CA GLN A 213 -0.09 -9.85 -5.74
C GLN A 213 -1.06 -8.81 -6.33
N ASP A 214 -0.58 -7.59 -6.52
CA ASP A 214 -1.33 -6.47 -7.12
C ASP A 214 -2.51 -5.93 -6.28
N ILE A 215 -3.27 -5.00 -6.85
CA ILE A 215 -4.40 -4.33 -6.20
C ILE A 215 -5.56 -5.32 -6.12
N CYS A 216 -6.16 -5.49 -4.93
CA CYS A 216 -7.15 -6.56 -4.70
C CYS A 216 -8.34 -6.53 -5.69
N PHE A 217 -8.86 -5.34 -6.03
CA PHE A 217 -9.95 -5.17 -6.99
C PHE A 217 -9.50 -5.05 -8.45
N VAL A 218 -8.21 -5.27 -8.74
CA VAL A 218 -7.62 -5.30 -10.10
C VAL A 218 -6.76 -6.57 -10.28
N PRO A 219 -7.37 -7.77 -10.19
CA PRO A 219 -6.62 -9.03 -10.18
C PRO A 219 -5.88 -9.33 -11.49
N ASP A 220 -6.37 -8.81 -12.62
CA ASP A 220 -5.80 -9.03 -13.94
C ASP A 220 -4.84 -7.90 -14.38
N GLY A 221 -4.57 -6.93 -13.49
CA GLY A 221 -3.72 -5.76 -13.76
C GLY A 221 -4.35 -4.67 -14.65
N ASP A 222 -5.57 -4.89 -15.16
CA ASP A 222 -6.30 -3.91 -15.99
C ASP A 222 -7.05 -2.87 -15.14
N TYR A 223 -6.29 -1.99 -14.48
CA TYR A 223 -6.88 -0.90 -13.68
C TYR A 223 -7.64 0.11 -14.56
N ALA A 224 -7.27 0.23 -15.83
CA ALA A 224 -7.94 1.14 -16.77
C ALA A 224 -9.42 0.78 -16.95
N SER A 225 -9.77 -0.51 -16.91
CA SER A 225 -11.17 -0.95 -16.91
C SER A 225 -11.97 -0.45 -15.71
N VAL A 226 -11.38 -0.45 -14.51
CA VAL A 226 -12.01 0.03 -13.28
C VAL A 226 -12.22 1.54 -13.34
N VAL A 227 -11.21 2.29 -13.80
CA VAL A 227 -11.35 3.75 -13.96
C VAL A 227 -12.42 4.08 -14.99
N ARG A 228 -12.43 3.40 -16.16
CA ARG A 228 -13.44 3.61 -17.23
C ARG A 228 -14.87 3.33 -16.76
N ALA A 229 -15.06 2.34 -15.89
CA ALA A 229 -16.38 2.00 -15.38
C ALA A 229 -16.99 3.12 -14.53
N LEU A 230 -16.16 3.92 -13.85
CA LEU A 230 -16.57 5.07 -13.04
C LEU A 230 -16.49 6.40 -13.80
N HIS A 231 -15.52 6.53 -14.70
CA HIS A 231 -15.25 7.73 -15.52
C HIS A 231 -15.11 7.34 -17.00
N PRO A 232 -16.22 7.23 -17.74
CA PRO A 232 -16.17 6.92 -19.18
C PRO A 232 -15.37 7.95 -20.00
N GLU A 233 -15.31 9.20 -19.54
CA GLU A 233 -14.54 10.29 -20.13
C GLU A 233 -13.01 10.08 -20.03
N ALA A 234 -12.55 9.12 -19.24
CA ALA A 234 -11.15 8.78 -19.06
C ALA A 234 -10.41 8.37 -20.36
N GLU A 235 -11.15 7.92 -21.37
CA GLU A 235 -10.63 7.53 -22.70
C GLU A 235 -10.60 8.70 -23.69
N LEU A 236 -10.78 9.93 -23.21
CA LEU A 236 -10.65 11.10 -24.05
C LEU A 236 -9.23 11.18 -24.64
N ARG A 237 -9.16 11.17 -25.97
CA ARG A 237 -7.91 11.25 -26.71
C ARG A 237 -7.26 12.62 -26.52
N GLY A 238 -5.94 12.62 -26.59
CA GLY A 238 -5.15 13.82 -26.38
C GLY A 238 -3.78 13.75 -27.05
N GLU A 239 -2.97 14.76 -26.79
CA GLU A 239 -1.65 14.93 -27.44
C GLU A 239 -0.54 14.38 -26.54
N ILE A 240 0.43 13.69 -27.15
CA ILE A 240 1.73 13.45 -26.52
C ILE A 240 2.65 14.57 -26.96
N VAL A 241 3.14 15.36 -26.01
CA VAL A 241 3.99 16.54 -26.27
C VAL A 241 5.35 16.38 -25.59
N ASN A 242 6.40 16.96 -26.17
CA ASN A 242 7.68 17.07 -25.48
C ASN A 242 7.66 18.20 -24.43
N MET A 243 8.78 18.39 -23.73
CA MET A 243 8.90 19.42 -22.68
C MET A 243 8.83 20.85 -23.22
N GLU A 244 9.10 21.06 -24.50
CA GLU A 244 8.97 22.34 -25.21
C GLU A 244 7.56 22.57 -25.77
N GLY A 245 6.63 21.63 -25.59
CA GLY A 245 5.26 21.71 -26.07
C GLY A 245 5.05 21.29 -27.53
N ARG A 246 6.07 20.80 -28.22
CA ARG A 246 5.94 20.22 -29.57
C ARG A 246 5.18 18.90 -29.49
N VAL A 247 4.14 18.78 -30.31
CA VAL A 247 3.39 17.53 -30.47
C VAL A 247 4.26 16.47 -31.14
N LEU A 248 4.34 15.29 -30.51
CA LEU A 248 5.05 14.11 -30.98
C LEU A 248 4.10 13.01 -31.45
N GLY A 249 2.86 13.00 -30.97
CA GLY A 249 1.86 11.99 -31.31
C GLY A 249 0.54 12.21 -30.56
N GLN A 250 -0.31 11.19 -30.58
CA GLN A 250 -1.58 11.18 -29.86
C GLN A 250 -1.67 9.98 -28.93
N HIS A 251 -2.49 10.09 -27.88
CA HIS A 251 -2.76 9.01 -26.95
C HIS A 251 -4.26 8.65 -26.88
N LYS A 252 -4.55 7.46 -26.33
CA LYS A 252 -5.92 6.90 -26.22
C LYS A 252 -6.66 7.28 -24.93
N GLY A 253 -5.99 7.96 -24.01
CA GLY A 253 -6.56 8.41 -22.73
C GLY A 253 -5.45 8.54 -21.69
N LEU A 254 -5.56 9.50 -20.76
CA LEU A 254 -4.51 9.73 -19.76
C LEU A 254 -4.33 8.53 -18.82
N ILE A 255 -5.38 7.74 -18.60
CA ILE A 255 -5.39 6.56 -17.74
C ILE A 255 -4.37 5.47 -18.14
N HIS A 256 -3.87 5.50 -19.38
CA HIS A 256 -2.88 4.52 -19.83
C HIS A 256 -1.43 4.93 -19.55
N TYR A 257 -1.25 6.06 -18.85
CA TYR A 257 0.04 6.68 -18.61
C TYR A 257 0.23 6.97 -17.14
N THR A 258 1.47 6.82 -16.68
CA THR A 258 1.89 7.12 -15.31
C THR A 258 3.25 7.81 -15.36
N VAL A 259 3.51 8.76 -14.46
CA VAL A 259 4.81 9.44 -14.41
C VAL A 259 5.95 8.41 -14.25
N GLY A 260 6.98 8.54 -15.06
CA GLY A 260 8.10 7.59 -15.15
C GLY A 260 7.87 6.42 -16.12
N GLN A 261 6.69 6.28 -16.72
CA GLN A 261 6.41 5.26 -17.72
C GLN A 261 7.22 5.50 -19.00
N ARG A 262 7.83 4.42 -19.52
CA ARG A 262 8.56 4.40 -20.80
C ARG A 262 7.81 3.64 -21.90
N LYS A 263 7.22 2.49 -21.56
CA LYS A 263 6.55 1.61 -22.52
C LYS A 263 5.15 2.15 -22.85
N GLY A 264 4.62 1.81 -24.03
CA GLY A 264 3.26 2.17 -24.43
C GLY A 264 3.07 3.62 -24.93
N LEU A 265 4.17 4.36 -25.13
CA LEU A 265 4.12 5.70 -25.75
C LEU A 265 3.90 5.64 -27.27
N GLU A 266 4.20 4.51 -27.92
CA GLU A 266 4.05 4.28 -29.37
C GLU A 266 4.74 5.35 -30.27
N LEU A 267 5.74 6.07 -29.73
CA LEU A 267 6.54 7.06 -30.47
C LEU A 267 7.73 6.37 -31.14
N GLY A 268 7.66 6.19 -32.47
CA GLY A 268 8.76 5.65 -33.27
C GLY A 268 9.81 6.70 -33.67
N GLY A 269 11.02 6.26 -34.03
CA GLY A 269 12.02 7.10 -34.72
C GLY A 269 12.79 8.10 -33.84
N LEU A 270 12.79 7.94 -32.51
CA LEU A 270 13.47 8.84 -31.59
C LEU A 270 14.90 8.37 -31.27
N ALA A 271 15.84 9.32 -31.19
CA ALA A 271 17.26 9.06 -30.92
C ALA A 271 17.53 8.65 -29.45
N GLU A 272 16.76 9.15 -28.50
CA GLU A 272 16.83 8.78 -27.08
C GLU A 272 15.46 8.31 -26.55
N PRO A 273 15.42 7.36 -25.58
CA PRO A 273 14.18 6.90 -25.00
C PRO A 273 13.51 8.00 -24.17
N LEU A 274 12.22 8.23 -24.41
CA LEU A 274 11.40 9.17 -23.66
C LEU A 274 10.59 8.49 -22.56
N TYR A 275 10.26 9.28 -21.54
CA TYR A 275 9.49 8.89 -20.37
C TYR A 275 8.40 9.91 -20.12
N VAL A 276 7.26 9.49 -19.58
CA VAL A 276 6.20 10.39 -19.11
C VAL A 276 6.73 11.22 -17.93
N VAL A 277 6.88 12.52 -18.11
CA VAL A 277 7.41 13.43 -17.06
C VAL A 277 6.31 14.19 -16.32
N LYS A 278 5.11 14.30 -16.90
CA LYS A 278 3.93 14.94 -16.32
C LYS A 278 2.68 14.53 -17.12
N LEU A 279 1.55 14.41 -16.43
CA LEU A 279 0.23 14.36 -17.04
C LEU A 279 -0.46 15.72 -16.81
N ASP A 280 -1.14 16.23 -17.83
CA ASP A 280 -1.91 17.48 -17.78
C ASP A 280 -3.37 17.15 -18.11
N PRO A 281 -4.20 16.87 -17.08
CA PRO A 281 -5.61 16.56 -17.25
C PRO A 281 -6.40 17.66 -17.94
N GLU A 282 -6.17 18.92 -17.58
CA GLU A 282 -6.91 20.06 -18.12
C GLU A 282 -6.76 20.21 -19.64
N LYS A 283 -5.56 19.92 -20.16
CA LYS A 283 -5.26 20.00 -21.59
C LYS A 283 -5.32 18.66 -22.31
N HIS A 284 -5.60 17.58 -21.59
CA HIS A 284 -5.49 16.20 -22.08
C HIS A 284 -4.14 15.93 -22.75
N ARG A 285 -3.04 16.21 -22.03
CA ARG A 285 -1.68 16.03 -22.57
C ARG A 285 -0.84 15.08 -21.73
N VAL A 286 -0.13 14.20 -22.42
CA VAL A 286 0.99 13.43 -21.86
C VAL A 286 2.28 14.16 -22.21
N ILE A 287 2.97 14.69 -21.22
CA ILE A 287 4.24 15.39 -21.42
C ILE A 287 5.36 14.37 -21.25
N VAL A 288 6.21 14.25 -22.26
CA VAL A 288 7.34 13.30 -22.29
C VAL A 288 8.68 14.01 -22.37
N GLY A 289 9.70 13.37 -21.82
CA GLY A 289 11.06 13.90 -21.80
C GLY A 289 12.12 12.83 -21.56
N PRO A 290 13.39 13.21 -21.61
CA PRO A 290 14.50 12.30 -21.34
C PRO A 290 14.50 11.86 -19.88
N LYS A 291 15.16 10.73 -19.57
CA LYS A 291 15.21 10.18 -18.19
C LYS A 291 15.62 11.22 -17.14
N ARG A 292 16.58 12.09 -17.46
CA ARG A 292 17.07 13.17 -16.57
C ARG A 292 15.96 14.13 -16.09
N ALA A 293 14.89 14.30 -16.85
CA ALA A 293 13.77 15.17 -16.50
C ALA A 293 12.84 14.56 -15.42
N LEU A 294 13.02 13.28 -15.08
CA LEU A 294 12.33 12.60 -13.98
C LEU A 294 13.03 12.79 -12.62
N ALA A 295 14.24 13.35 -12.61
CA ALA A 295 14.98 13.57 -11.37
C ALA A 295 14.28 14.67 -10.54
N VAL A 296 13.97 14.37 -9.28
CA VAL A 296 13.25 15.24 -8.36
C VAL A 296 14.18 15.61 -7.20
N SER A 297 14.31 16.90 -6.92
CA SER A 297 15.13 17.41 -5.81
C SER A 297 14.30 17.58 -4.52
N LYS A 298 13.01 17.93 -4.66
CA LYS A 298 12.10 18.13 -3.52
C LYS A 298 10.70 17.63 -3.83
N ALA A 299 9.97 17.19 -2.80
CA ALA A 299 8.56 16.85 -2.88
C ALA A 299 7.78 17.51 -1.74
N ARG A 300 6.63 18.10 -2.04
CA ARG A 300 5.71 18.60 -1.01
C ARG A 300 4.80 17.46 -0.58
N LEU A 301 4.75 17.22 0.73
CA LEU A 301 3.90 16.21 1.35
C LEU A 301 2.63 16.85 1.89
N MET A 302 1.52 16.13 1.84
CA MET A 302 0.27 16.47 2.51
C MET A 302 -0.17 15.33 3.43
N ASP A 303 -1.06 15.65 4.37
CA ASP A 303 -1.60 14.71 5.37
C ASP A 303 -0.50 13.92 6.09
N ILE A 304 0.52 14.63 6.57
CA ILE A 304 1.67 14.03 7.23
C ILE A 304 1.22 13.41 8.55
N ASN A 305 1.29 12.09 8.64
CA ASN A 305 1.11 11.33 9.88
C ASN A 305 2.47 11.11 10.55
N TRP A 306 2.54 11.29 11.88
CA TRP A 306 3.74 11.06 12.67
C TRP A 306 3.52 9.95 13.71
N LEU A 307 4.44 8.99 13.72
CA LEU A 307 4.53 7.89 14.68
C LEU A 307 5.62 8.20 15.71
N GLY A 308 5.25 8.99 16.72
CA GLY A 308 6.12 9.36 17.85
C GLY A 308 6.52 10.82 17.93
N GLY A 309 5.63 11.75 17.57
CA GLY A 309 5.74 13.16 17.94
C GLY A 309 6.62 14.05 17.04
N GLY A 310 7.11 13.53 15.91
CA GLY A 310 7.93 14.26 14.94
C GLY A 310 9.39 13.78 14.88
N HIS A 311 10.17 14.35 13.96
CA HIS A 311 11.62 14.08 13.84
C HIS A 311 12.37 15.32 13.39
N VAL A 312 13.55 15.55 13.98
CA VAL A 312 14.47 16.62 13.57
C VAL A 312 15.79 15.99 13.15
N GLY A 313 16.26 16.32 11.95
CA GLY A 313 17.55 15.87 11.44
C GLY A 313 17.43 15.07 10.15
N GLN A 314 18.50 14.34 9.83
CA GLN A 314 18.52 13.42 8.70
C GLN A 314 17.57 12.25 8.95
N LEU A 315 16.89 11.84 7.89
CA LEU A 315 16.01 10.68 7.86
C LEU A 315 16.20 9.97 6.51
N HIS A 316 15.58 8.79 6.38
CA HIS A 316 15.45 8.15 5.08
C HIS A 316 14.01 8.24 4.60
N ALA A 317 13.81 8.51 3.32
CA ALA A 317 12.50 8.56 2.70
C ALA A 317 12.35 7.48 1.63
N LYS A 318 11.23 6.78 1.64
CA LYS A 318 10.84 5.81 0.62
C LYS A 318 9.63 6.35 -0.13
N VAL A 319 9.80 6.62 -1.43
CA VAL A 319 8.82 7.33 -2.28
C VAL A 319 7.93 6.41 -3.13
N ARG A 320 8.19 5.10 -3.05
CA ARG A 320 7.39 4.02 -3.67
C ARG A 320 7.67 2.70 -2.97
N SER A 321 6.71 1.78 -2.97
CA SER A 321 6.78 0.50 -2.24
C SER A 321 8.01 -0.37 -2.57
N LEU A 322 8.46 -0.36 -3.83
CA LEU A 322 9.62 -1.14 -4.31
C LEU A 322 10.94 -0.35 -4.29
N ALA A 323 10.94 0.93 -3.91
CA ALA A 323 12.18 1.70 -3.79
C ALA A 323 12.93 1.37 -2.50
N LYS A 324 14.25 1.59 -2.55
CA LYS A 324 15.04 1.67 -1.33
C LYS A 324 14.82 3.05 -0.70
N PRO A 325 14.78 3.16 0.64
CA PRO A 325 14.81 4.46 1.29
C PRO A 325 16.10 5.21 0.94
N VAL A 326 16.00 6.52 0.73
CA VAL A 326 17.13 7.41 0.39
C VAL A 326 17.26 8.51 1.43
N ALA A 327 18.48 9.00 1.62
CA ALA A 327 18.74 10.07 2.58
C ALA A 327 18.00 11.35 2.17
N ALA A 328 17.29 11.94 3.14
CA ALA A 328 16.51 13.14 2.95
C ALA A 328 16.38 13.93 4.25
N ARG A 329 15.92 15.17 4.12
CA ARG A 329 15.51 16.03 5.23
C ARG A 329 14.08 16.50 4.98
N LEU A 330 13.29 16.59 6.05
CA LEU A 330 11.99 17.23 5.99
C LEU A 330 12.09 18.67 6.53
N GLU A 331 11.71 19.64 5.70
CA GLU A 331 11.64 21.06 6.02
C GLU A 331 10.16 21.48 5.97
N ASN A 332 9.50 21.57 7.13
CA ASN A 332 8.04 21.68 7.24
C ASN A 332 7.32 20.52 6.52
N ASP A 333 6.66 20.80 5.41
CA ASP A 333 5.97 19.82 4.56
C ASP A 333 6.80 19.42 3.32
N ARG A 334 8.03 19.93 3.18
CA ARG A 334 8.89 19.67 2.01
C ARG A 334 9.96 18.66 2.32
N LEU A 335 9.88 17.52 1.65
CA LEU A 335 10.92 16.50 1.64
C LEU A 335 12.01 16.88 0.65
N CYS A 336 13.21 17.16 1.15
CA CYS A 336 14.40 17.53 0.39
C CYS A 336 15.34 16.31 0.30
N PHE A 337 15.57 15.79 -0.91
CA PHE A 337 16.48 14.67 -1.13
C PHE A 337 17.93 15.14 -1.16
N GLU A 338 18.86 14.39 -0.55
CA GLU A 338 20.29 14.74 -0.59
C GLU A 338 20.87 14.59 -2.01
N THR A 339 20.39 13.59 -2.74
CA THR A 339 20.64 13.39 -4.18
C THR A 339 19.32 13.34 -4.93
N PRO A 340 19.22 13.88 -6.15
CA PRO A 340 17.99 13.82 -6.93
C PRO A 340 17.42 12.40 -7.05
N GLU A 341 16.15 12.23 -6.68
CA GLU A 341 15.47 10.93 -6.64
C GLU A 341 14.56 10.75 -7.85
N TYR A 342 14.35 9.49 -8.26
CA TYR A 342 13.52 9.13 -9.41
C TYR A 342 12.25 8.41 -8.98
N GLY A 343 11.19 8.53 -9.79
CA GLY A 343 9.92 7.85 -9.48
C GLY A 343 9.17 8.45 -8.31
N VAL A 344 9.47 9.70 -7.96
CA VAL A 344 8.69 10.54 -7.05
C VAL A 344 7.50 11.08 -7.84
N ALA A 345 6.29 10.58 -7.56
CA ALA A 345 5.10 10.91 -8.33
C ALA A 345 3.96 11.39 -7.42
N PRO A 346 3.25 12.48 -7.79
CA PRO A 346 2.04 12.89 -7.09
C PRO A 346 1.01 11.76 -6.98
N GLY A 347 0.37 11.64 -5.81
CA GLY A 347 -0.55 10.54 -5.46
C GLY A 347 0.13 9.31 -4.83
N GLN A 348 1.47 9.19 -4.94
CA GLN A 348 2.23 8.21 -4.16
C GLN A 348 2.47 8.72 -2.73
N ALA A 349 2.90 7.83 -1.84
CA ALA A 349 3.31 8.19 -0.48
C ALA A 349 4.82 8.36 -0.37
N ALA A 350 5.26 9.25 0.50
CA ALA A 350 6.63 9.29 1.00
C ALA A 350 6.63 8.86 2.47
N VAL A 351 7.25 7.72 2.75
CA VAL A 351 7.35 7.15 4.10
C VAL A 351 8.72 7.45 4.68
N LEU A 352 8.74 7.95 5.91
CA LEU A 352 9.92 8.45 6.61
C LEU A 352 10.42 7.41 7.60
N TYR A 353 11.74 7.21 7.64
CA TYR A 353 12.39 6.18 8.44
C TYR A 353 13.60 6.71 9.20
N ASP A 354 13.82 6.17 10.39
CA ASP A 354 15.07 6.23 11.14
C ASP A 354 15.55 4.79 11.38
N GLY A 355 16.59 4.37 10.65
CA GLY A 355 17.00 2.97 10.60
C GLY A 355 15.87 2.04 10.13
N ASP A 356 15.38 1.20 11.02
CA ASP A 356 14.24 0.30 10.78
C ASP A 356 12.90 0.85 11.30
N ARG A 357 12.90 1.93 12.09
CA ARG A 357 11.71 2.57 12.64
C ARG A 357 11.03 3.41 11.56
N VAL A 358 9.72 3.26 11.45
CA VAL A 358 8.85 4.13 10.66
C VAL A 358 8.52 5.35 11.52
N LEU A 359 8.94 6.52 11.06
CA LEU A 359 8.61 7.79 11.70
C LEU A 359 7.22 8.29 11.32
N GLY A 360 6.70 7.82 10.19
CA GLY A 360 5.43 8.28 9.63
C GLY A 360 5.54 8.48 8.11
N GLY A 361 4.74 9.38 7.56
CA GLY A 361 4.76 9.69 6.14
C GLY A 361 3.59 10.55 5.71
N GLY A 362 3.56 10.89 4.43
CA GLY A 362 2.48 11.67 3.84
C GLY A 362 2.34 11.41 2.34
N TRP A 363 1.34 12.01 1.73
CA TRP A 363 1.08 11.90 0.29
C TRP A 363 1.87 12.95 -0.47
N ILE A 364 2.54 12.54 -1.54
CA ILE A 364 3.23 13.46 -2.44
C ILE A 364 2.18 14.24 -3.21
N ALA A 365 2.10 15.55 -2.96
CA ALA A 365 1.18 16.45 -3.65
C ALA A 365 1.85 17.05 -4.89
N GLU A 366 3.11 17.48 -4.75
CA GLU A 366 3.86 18.19 -5.79
C GLU A 366 5.33 17.78 -5.76
N THR A 367 6.00 17.91 -6.92
CA THR A 367 7.43 17.64 -7.06
C THR A 367 8.16 18.81 -7.72
N VAL A 368 9.40 19.02 -7.29
CA VAL A 368 10.34 20.00 -7.86
C VAL A 368 11.43 19.23 -8.60
N ARG A 369 11.55 19.47 -9.90
CA ARG A 369 12.59 18.82 -10.72
C ARG A 369 13.98 19.28 -10.30
N ALA A 370 14.95 18.37 -10.40
CA ALA A 370 16.35 18.68 -10.17
C ALA A 370 17.02 19.37 -11.37
N VAL A 371 16.40 19.27 -12.57
CA VAL A 371 16.87 19.93 -13.79
C VAL A 371 15.80 20.96 -14.19
N GLU A 372 16.18 22.23 -14.32
CA GLU A 372 15.30 23.26 -14.85
C GLU A 372 14.95 22.99 -16.32
N PRO A 373 13.75 23.37 -16.79
CA PRO A 373 13.47 23.39 -18.21
C PRO A 373 14.49 24.32 -18.89
N VAL A 374 15.13 23.84 -19.96
CA VAL A 374 15.99 24.70 -20.79
C VAL A 374 15.10 25.81 -21.36
N THR A 375 15.21 27.03 -20.85
CA THR A 375 14.60 28.20 -21.50
C THR A 375 15.30 28.40 -22.84
N PRO A 376 14.58 28.49 -23.98
CA PRO A 376 15.21 28.73 -25.25
C PRO A 376 15.90 30.11 -25.21
N SER A 377 17.23 30.11 -25.35
CA SER A 377 17.98 31.32 -25.61
C SER A 377 17.61 31.81 -27.01
N TYR A 378 16.66 32.76 -27.10
CA TYR A 378 16.51 33.54 -28.31
C TYR A 378 17.73 34.45 -28.44
N SER A 379 18.77 33.96 -29.10
CA SER A 379 19.81 34.83 -29.67
C SER A 379 19.15 35.64 -30.78
N HIS A 380 18.63 36.80 -30.43
CA HIS A 380 18.42 37.88 -31.39
C HIS A 380 19.79 38.19 -32.01
N ASN A 381 19.97 37.80 -33.26
CA ASN A 381 21.05 38.31 -34.09
C ASN A 381 20.54 39.64 -34.66
N PRO A 382 21.02 40.81 -34.22
CA PRO A 382 20.69 42.06 -34.89
C PRO A 382 21.32 42.02 -36.29
N ALA A 383 20.55 42.50 -37.26
CA ALA A 383 20.87 42.55 -38.69
C ALA A 383 22.12 43.39 -39.01
#